data_AF-A0A3B0T0S5-F1
#
_entry.id   AF-A0A3B0T0S5-F1
#
_cell.length_a   1.000
_cell.length_b   1.000
_cell.length_c   1.000
_cell.angle_alpha   90.00
_cell.angle_beta   90.00
_cell.angle_gamma   90.00
#
_symmetry.space_group_name_H-M   'P 1'
#
loop_
_entity.id
_entity.type
_entity.pdbx_description
1 polymer ?
#
loop_
_entity_poly.entity_id
_entity_poly.type
_entity_poly.pdbx_seq_one_letter_code
_entity_poly.pdbx_strand_id
1 'polypeptide(L)'
;MPHDLSHTGREHAWSWSLDDWDKMWKPGNWLKMPPRPHTAHLWHVAAIIAIASYANIISNLVLDDVWHIPFQLGILGVAILIARRAGTTWTSIGMRQDRIRRGLTVGGTVIGIIAVGFLLAIVAATFLPQLRPLFENESVMNNSVAWVLFQAFVRIPVATAFYEEVLFRGIIFGMFARRHSPLAAAAFTSLLFGLWHIAPTLAGPNNPLMDPEGVLQLVGAVLGIVGSTMFAGLIFLWIRLYANSVYASVLAHIATNSIGMLAALFVVNVL
;
A
#
# COMPACT_ATOMS: atom_id res chain seq x y z
N MET A 1 2.90 -23.95 -28.59
CA MET A 1 2.95 -22.70 -29.39
C MET A 1 3.65 -21.65 -28.55
N PRO A 2 4.72 -20.99 -29.03
CA PRO A 2 5.32 -19.89 -28.30
C PRO A 2 4.33 -18.73 -28.33
N HIS A 3 3.99 -18.20 -27.16
CA HIS A 3 3.19 -16.98 -27.07
C HIS A 3 3.96 -15.85 -27.74
N ASP A 4 3.45 -15.38 -28.87
CA ASP A 4 3.92 -14.15 -29.50
C ASP A 4 3.63 -12.99 -28.54
N LEU A 5 4.69 -12.47 -27.93
CA LEU A 5 4.68 -11.36 -26.97
C LEU A 5 5.00 -10.02 -27.64
N SER A 6 4.97 -9.94 -28.97
CA SER A 6 5.27 -8.72 -29.75
C SER A 6 4.41 -7.52 -29.34
N HIS A 7 3.22 -7.75 -28.78
CA HIS A 7 2.34 -6.69 -28.24
C HIS A 7 2.74 -6.16 -26.85
N THR A 8 3.64 -6.84 -26.13
CA THR A 8 4.01 -6.49 -24.74
C THR A 8 5.22 -5.57 -24.61
N GLY A 9 5.80 -5.15 -25.73
CA GLY A 9 6.80 -4.08 -25.76
C GLY A 9 8.14 -4.50 -25.18
N ARG A 10 8.90 -5.25 -26.00
CA ARG A 10 10.33 -5.56 -25.91
C ARG A 10 10.68 -6.44 -24.71
N GLU A 11 11.57 -7.40 -24.92
CA GLU A 11 12.04 -8.42 -23.96
C GLU A 11 12.60 -7.84 -22.63
N HIS A 12 12.66 -6.52 -22.51
CA HIS A 12 13.19 -5.75 -21.39
C HIS A 12 12.21 -4.63 -21.00
N ALA A 13 11.86 -4.58 -19.71
CA ALA A 13 11.24 -3.39 -19.12
C ALA A 13 12.35 -2.41 -18.72
N TRP A 14 12.91 -1.74 -19.73
CA TRP A 14 14.06 -0.82 -19.61
C TRP A 14 15.31 -1.48 -19.03
N SER A 15 15.50 -1.30 -17.72
CA SER A 15 16.73 -1.57 -17.00
C SER A 15 16.85 -3.04 -16.58
N TRP A 16 15.74 -3.77 -16.58
CA TRP A 16 15.63 -5.17 -16.19
C TRP A 16 14.90 -5.97 -17.28
N SER A 17 15.29 -7.22 -17.47
CA SER A 17 14.53 -8.15 -18.31
C SER A 17 13.20 -8.54 -17.65
N LEU A 18 12.23 -9.06 -18.42
CA LEU A 18 10.99 -9.58 -17.83
C LEU A 18 11.25 -10.74 -16.86
N ASP A 19 12.25 -11.58 -17.16
CA ASP A 19 12.67 -12.70 -16.32
C ASP A 19 13.27 -12.21 -14.98
N ASP A 20 14.08 -11.14 -15.01
CA ASP A 20 14.60 -10.51 -13.80
C ASP A 20 13.47 -9.98 -12.92
N TRP A 21 12.47 -9.32 -13.52
CA TRP A 21 11.28 -8.87 -12.80
C TRP A 21 10.51 -10.02 -12.13
N ASP A 22 10.37 -11.14 -12.84
CA ASP A 22 9.67 -12.33 -12.32
C ASP A 22 10.45 -13.05 -11.20
N LYS A 23 11.78 -12.89 -11.18
CA LYS A 23 12.67 -13.47 -10.16
C LYS A 23 13.06 -12.47 -9.06
N MET A 24 12.65 -11.20 -9.16
CA MET A 24 13.09 -10.12 -8.27
C MET A 24 12.74 -10.37 -6.80
N TRP A 25 11.67 -11.10 -6.52
CA TRP A 25 11.28 -11.48 -5.16
C TRP A 25 12.28 -12.42 -4.46
N LYS A 26 13.14 -13.12 -5.23
CA LYS A 26 14.12 -14.07 -4.66
C LYS A 26 15.28 -13.32 -4.00
N PRO A 27 15.71 -13.70 -2.78
CA PRO A 27 16.78 -13.02 -2.06
C PRO A 27 18.09 -12.85 -2.86
N GLY A 28 18.46 -13.83 -3.68
CA GLY A 28 19.66 -13.76 -4.54
C GLY A 28 19.63 -12.65 -5.61
N ASN A 29 18.49 -11.97 -5.81
CA ASN A 29 18.37 -10.84 -6.73
C ASN A 29 18.29 -9.48 -6.03
N TRP A 30 18.19 -9.42 -4.70
CA TRP A 30 17.87 -8.20 -3.97
C TRP A 30 18.98 -7.14 -3.97
N LEU A 31 20.24 -7.57 -4.11
CA LEU A 31 21.41 -6.69 -4.19
C LEU A 31 21.90 -6.45 -5.62
N LYS A 32 21.29 -7.09 -6.63
CA LYS A 32 21.69 -6.92 -8.02
C LYS A 32 21.41 -5.48 -8.46
N MET A 33 22.35 -4.91 -9.20
CA MET A 33 22.17 -3.62 -9.85
C MET A 33 21.47 -3.81 -11.21
N PRO A 34 20.69 -2.81 -11.65
CA PRO A 34 20.06 -2.84 -12.96
C PRO A 34 21.11 -2.95 -14.07
N PRO A 35 21.00 -3.91 -15.02
CA PRO A 35 21.89 -4.05 -16.17
C PRO A 35 22.12 -2.78 -16.98
N ARG A 36 21.10 -1.92 -17.09
CA ARG A 36 21.18 -0.61 -17.76
C ARG A 36 20.53 0.46 -16.87
N PRO A 37 21.29 1.08 -15.94
CA PRO A 37 20.76 2.09 -15.03
C PRO A 37 20.17 3.26 -15.84
N HIS A 38 18.90 3.59 -15.61
CA HIS A 38 18.26 4.70 -16.30
C HIS A 38 18.39 5.99 -15.49
N THR A 39 18.74 7.09 -16.15
CA THR A 39 18.70 8.45 -15.59
C THR A 39 17.27 8.99 -15.59
N ALA A 40 16.34 8.29 -14.94
CA ALA A 40 14.99 8.85 -14.76
C ALA A 40 15.14 10.13 -13.93
N HIS A 41 14.72 11.28 -14.44
CA HIS A 41 15.00 12.56 -13.82
C HIS A 41 14.48 12.57 -12.37
N LEU A 42 15.38 12.74 -11.39
CA LEU A 42 15.06 12.80 -9.97
C LEU A 42 13.93 13.80 -9.68
N TRP A 43 13.83 14.84 -10.49
CA TRP A 43 12.74 15.82 -10.49
C TRP A 43 11.34 15.23 -10.64
N HIS A 44 11.14 14.17 -11.43
CA HIS A 44 9.82 13.54 -11.56
C HIS A 44 9.43 12.79 -10.29
N VAL A 45 10.40 12.12 -9.66
CA VAL A 45 10.19 11.46 -8.37
C VAL A 45 9.87 12.50 -7.30
N ALA A 46 10.67 13.57 -7.22
CA ALA A 46 10.45 14.65 -6.28
C ALA A 46 9.07 15.31 -6.49
N ALA A 47 8.66 15.53 -7.74
CA ALA A 47 7.34 16.06 -8.08
C ALA A 47 6.21 15.12 -7.65
N ILE A 48 6.34 13.81 -7.89
CA ILE A 48 5.35 12.80 -7.46
C ILE A 48 5.25 12.76 -5.93
N ILE A 49 6.39 12.76 -5.23
CA ILE A 49 6.39 12.79 -3.75
C ILE A 49 5.76 14.09 -3.26
N ALA A 50 6.13 15.25 -3.82
CA ALA A 50 5.59 16.54 -3.41
C ALA A 50 4.07 16.63 -3.62
N ILE A 51 3.56 16.25 -4.79
CA ILE A 51 2.11 16.30 -5.07
C ILE A 51 1.34 15.28 -4.22
N ALA A 52 1.90 14.08 -4.00
CA ALA A 52 1.27 13.07 -3.17
C ALA A 52 1.26 13.50 -1.70
N SER A 53 2.36 14.04 -1.17
CA SER A 53 2.43 14.56 0.20
C SER A 53 1.49 15.75 0.41
N TYR A 54 1.41 16.67 -0.56
CA TYR A 54 0.41 17.74 -0.54
C TYR A 54 -1.01 17.16 -0.50
N ALA A 55 -1.32 16.21 -1.38
CA ALA A 55 -2.62 15.56 -1.42
C ALA A 55 -2.94 14.83 -0.10
N ASN A 56 -1.97 14.18 0.52
CA ASN A 56 -2.12 13.52 1.81
C ASN A 56 -2.50 14.49 2.92
N ILE A 57 -1.83 15.64 3.00
CA ILE A 57 -2.13 16.68 3.98
C ILE A 57 -3.55 17.22 3.75
N ILE A 58 -3.87 17.60 2.51
CA ILE A 58 -5.20 18.14 2.17
C ILE A 58 -6.31 17.12 2.46
N SER A 59 -6.11 15.87 2.05
CA SER A 59 -7.11 14.81 2.19
C SER A 59 -7.42 14.45 3.64
N ASN A 60 -6.47 14.65 4.56
CA ASN A 60 -6.65 14.32 5.98
C ASN A 60 -7.06 15.53 6.83
N LEU A 61 -6.68 16.76 6.45
CA LEU A 61 -6.86 17.94 7.31
C LEU A 61 -7.91 18.94 6.81
N VAL A 62 -8.29 18.90 5.53
CA VAL A 62 -9.08 19.99 4.91
C VAL A 62 -10.21 19.47 4.02
N LEU A 63 -10.00 18.35 3.32
CA LEU A 63 -10.89 17.91 2.26
C LEU A 63 -12.16 17.27 2.81
N ASP A 64 -13.32 17.72 2.32
CA ASP A 64 -14.59 17.07 2.62
C ASP A 64 -14.63 15.63 2.11
N ASP A 65 -15.31 14.77 2.86
CA ASP A 65 -15.39 13.33 2.59
C ASP A 65 -15.93 13.00 1.18
N VAL A 66 -16.84 13.82 0.65
CA VAL A 66 -17.43 13.62 -0.69
C VAL A 66 -16.39 13.73 -1.82
N TRP A 67 -15.32 14.49 -1.60
CA TRP A 67 -14.27 14.71 -2.59
C TRP A 67 -13.10 13.73 -2.45
N HIS A 68 -13.05 12.93 -1.38
CA HIS A 68 -11.90 12.11 -1.04
C HIS A 68 -11.54 11.11 -2.16
N ILE A 69 -12.54 10.37 -2.67
CA ILE A 69 -12.32 9.39 -3.74
C ILE A 69 -11.87 10.06 -5.06
N PRO A 70 -12.62 11.02 -5.63
CA PRO A 70 -12.21 11.63 -6.90
C PRO A 70 -10.87 12.38 -6.79
N PHE A 71 -10.59 13.02 -5.65
CA PHE A 71 -9.32 13.72 -5.42
C PHE A 71 -8.12 12.76 -5.42
N GLN A 72 -8.18 11.68 -4.64
CA GLN A 72 -7.12 10.66 -4.60
C GLN A 72 -6.88 10.05 -5.99
N LEU A 73 -7.95 9.67 -6.70
CA LEU A 73 -7.82 9.10 -8.04
C LEU A 73 -7.26 10.10 -9.06
N GLY A 74 -7.61 11.38 -8.95
CA GLY A 74 -7.04 12.45 -9.77
C GLY A 74 -5.53 12.59 -9.56
N ILE A 75 -5.09 12.65 -8.30
CA ILE A 75 -3.68 12.73 -7.93
C ILE A 75 -2.91 11.50 -8.43
N LEU A 76 -3.48 10.30 -8.29
CA LEU A 76 -2.88 9.08 -8.81
C LEU A 76 -2.75 9.12 -10.34
N GLY A 77 -3.79 9.61 -11.04
CA GLY A 77 -3.75 9.78 -12.50
C GLY A 77 -2.62 10.71 -12.94
N VAL A 78 -2.43 11.83 -12.25
CA VAL A 78 -1.32 12.76 -12.49
C VAL A 78 0.02 12.10 -12.20
N ALA A 79 0.16 11.37 -11.08
CA ALA A 79 1.38 10.65 -10.73
C ALA A 79 1.73 9.58 -11.78
N ILE A 80 0.74 8.82 -12.27
CA ILE A 80 0.91 7.87 -13.36
C ILE A 80 1.38 8.60 -14.61
N LEU A 81 0.76 9.72 -15.00
CA LEU A 81 1.15 10.48 -16.18
C LEU A 81 2.62 10.96 -16.11
N ILE A 82 3.02 11.53 -14.96
CA ILE A 82 4.40 11.98 -14.72
C ILE A 82 5.35 10.78 -14.80
N ALA A 83 5.02 9.66 -14.15
CA ALA A 83 5.84 8.45 -14.15
C ALA A 83 5.98 7.85 -15.56
N ARG A 84 4.89 7.79 -16.33
CA ARG A 84 4.87 7.27 -17.70
C ARG A 84 5.71 8.16 -18.62
N ARG A 85 5.65 9.49 -18.46
CA ARG A 85 6.53 10.44 -19.18
C ARG A 85 8.00 10.31 -18.78
N ALA A 86 8.29 9.92 -17.54
CA ALA A 86 9.64 9.57 -17.08
C ALA A 86 10.10 8.15 -17.51
N GLY A 87 9.32 7.48 -18.38
CA GLY A 87 9.65 6.16 -18.92
C GLY A 87 9.28 4.98 -18.04
N THR A 88 8.56 5.16 -16.93
CA THR A 88 8.06 4.04 -16.12
C THR A 88 7.06 3.21 -16.95
N THR A 89 7.17 1.88 -16.94
CA THR A 89 6.31 0.96 -17.72
C THR A 89 5.24 0.29 -16.86
N TRP A 90 4.22 -0.28 -17.51
CA TRP A 90 3.24 -1.14 -16.81
C TRP A 90 3.91 -2.32 -16.12
N THR A 91 5.02 -2.84 -16.64
CA THR A 91 5.84 -3.87 -15.98
C THR A 91 6.44 -3.36 -14.67
N SER A 92 7.09 -2.20 -14.69
CA SER A 92 7.69 -1.64 -13.46
C SER A 92 6.62 -1.20 -12.44
N ILE A 93 5.45 -0.75 -12.89
CA ILE A 93 4.31 -0.46 -12.01
C ILE A 93 3.69 -1.76 -11.46
N GLY A 94 3.87 -2.90 -12.14
CA GLY A 94 3.25 -4.17 -11.75
C GLY A 94 1.80 -4.31 -12.23
N MET A 95 1.41 -3.59 -13.28
CA MET A 95 0.07 -3.64 -13.90
C MET A 95 0.08 -4.35 -15.26
N ARG A 96 0.96 -5.34 -15.41
CA ARG A 96 1.03 -6.22 -16.59
C ARG A 96 -0.24 -7.05 -16.74
N GLN A 97 -0.83 -7.06 -17.93
CA GLN A 97 -2.05 -7.80 -18.21
C GLN A 97 -1.90 -9.32 -17.98
N ASP A 98 -0.76 -9.89 -18.39
CA ASP A 98 -0.45 -11.31 -18.21
C ASP A 98 -0.21 -11.72 -16.74
N ARG A 99 -0.08 -10.75 -15.84
CA ARG A 99 0.10 -10.94 -14.39
C ARG A 99 -1.16 -10.63 -13.57
N ILE A 100 -2.27 -10.22 -14.20
CA ILE A 100 -3.53 -9.96 -13.50
C ILE A 100 -4.02 -11.23 -12.79
N ARG A 101 -4.17 -12.35 -13.52
CA ARG A 101 -4.67 -13.60 -12.94
C ARG A 101 -3.82 -14.07 -11.76
N ARG A 102 -2.49 -14.07 -11.92
CA ARG A 102 -1.56 -14.44 -10.84
C ARG A 102 -1.69 -13.48 -9.64
N GLY A 103 -1.83 -12.18 -9.90
CA GLY A 103 -2.05 -11.17 -8.87
C GLY A 103 -3.32 -11.44 -8.05
N LEU A 104 -4.43 -11.70 -8.74
CA LEU A 104 -5.71 -12.04 -8.11
C LEU A 104 -5.65 -13.36 -7.34
N THR A 105 -4.96 -14.38 -7.85
CA THR A 105 -4.79 -15.66 -7.15
C THR A 105 -3.99 -15.49 -5.86
N VAL A 106 -2.80 -14.87 -5.94
CA VAL A 106 -1.97 -14.64 -4.75
C VAL A 106 -2.68 -13.72 -3.76
N GLY A 107 -3.27 -12.63 -4.22
CA GLY A 107 -4.01 -11.69 -3.38
C GLY A 107 -5.23 -12.35 -2.72
N GLY A 108 -5.96 -13.21 -3.44
CA GLY A 108 -7.06 -13.99 -2.89
C GLY A 108 -6.61 -14.98 -1.81
N THR A 109 -5.47 -15.65 -2.00
CA THR A 109 -4.87 -16.48 -0.95
C THR A 109 -4.53 -15.66 0.29
N VAL A 110 -3.95 -14.47 0.12
CA VAL A 110 -3.61 -13.57 1.24
C VAL A 110 -4.87 -13.07 1.95
N ILE A 111 -5.94 -12.71 1.22
CA ILE A 111 -7.26 -12.40 1.79
C ILE A 111 -7.74 -13.56 2.66
N GLY A 112 -7.69 -14.80 2.16
CA GLY A 112 -8.12 -15.98 2.91
C GLY A 112 -7.33 -16.17 4.20
N ILE A 113 -6.01 -16.01 4.16
CA ILE A 113 -5.14 -16.11 5.35
C ILE A 113 -5.51 -15.04 6.39
N ILE A 114 -5.67 -13.78 5.96
CA ILE A 114 -6.02 -12.67 6.85
C ILE A 114 -7.43 -12.84 7.43
N ALA A 115 -8.39 -13.27 6.61
CA ALA A 115 -9.76 -13.55 7.04
C ALA A 115 -9.81 -14.63 8.13
N VAL A 116 -9.05 -15.72 7.96
CA VAL A 116 -8.93 -16.77 8.99
C VAL A 116 -8.31 -16.21 10.26
N GLY A 117 -7.27 -15.38 10.16
CA GLY A 117 -6.67 -14.71 11.32
C GLY A 117 -7.66 -13.88 12.12
N PHE A 118 -8.45 -13.03 11.44
CA PHE A 118 -9.50 -12.23 12.09
C PHE A 118 -10.62 -13.10 12.67
N LEU A 119 -11.04 -14.15 11.97
CA LEU A 119 -12.05 -15.07 12.49
C LEU A 119 -11.58 -15.75 13.79
N LEU A 120 -10.33 -16.24 13.82
CA LEU A 120 -9.75 -16.82 15.03
C LEU A 120 -9.68 -15.80 16.17
N ALA A 121 -9.34 -14.54 15.87
CA ALA A 121 -9.31 -13.47 16.87
C ALA A 121 -10.71 -13.13 17.42
N ILE A 122 -11.74 -13.11 16.57
CA ILE A 122 -13.15 -12.92 16.99
C ILE A 122 -13.63 -14.08 17.87
N VAL A 123 -13.34 -15.33 17.45
CA VAL A 123 -13.67 -16.52 18.23
C VAL A 123 -12.99 -16.45 19.60
N ALA A 124 -11.71 -16.08 19.65
CA ALA A 124 -11.01 -15.89 20.92
C ALA A 124 -11.65 -14.79 21.79
N ALA A 125 -12.05 -13.65 21.21
CA ALA A 125 -12.73 -12.57 21.92
C ALA A 125 -14.13 -12.93 22.44
N THR A 126 -14.77 -13.95 21.86
CA THR A 126 -16.03 -14.50 22.37
C THR A 126 -15.83 -15.23 23.70
N PHE A 127 -14.70 -15.95 23.85
CA PHE A 127 -14.38 -16.72 25.06
C PHE A 127 -13.53 -15.94 26.08
N LEU A 128 -12.81 -14.91 25.63
CA LEU A 128 -11.87 -14.11 26.43
C LEU A 128 -12.24 -12.63 26.29
N PRO A 129 -13.15 -12.10 27.13
CA PRO A 129 -13.62 -10.70 27.04
C PRO A 129 -12.49 -9.66 27.08
N GLN A 130 -11.36 -9.97 27.73
CA GLN A 130 -10.16 -9.12 27.76
C GLN A 130 -9.53 -8.87 26.38
N LEU A 131 -9.92 -9.61 25.34
CA LEU A 131 -9.45 -9.40 23.96
C LEU A 131 -10.36 -8.44 23.17
N ARG A 132 -11.57 -8.13 23.65
CA ARG A 132 -12.49 -7.22 22.95
C ARG A 132 -11.93 -5.81 22.77
N PRO A 133 -11.16 -5.23 23.71
CA PRO A 133 -10.52 -3.93 23.50
C PRO A 133 -9.56 -3.88 22.29
N LEU A 134 -9.04 -5.03 21.82
CA LEU A 134 -8.22 -5.07 20.60
C LEU A 134 -9.02 -4.76 19.32
N PHE A 135 -10.36 -4.82 19.39
CA PHE A 135 -11.28 -4.52 18.30
C PHE A 135 -11.96 -3.16 18.46
N GLU A 136 -11.71 -2.46 19.57
CA GLU A 136 -12.23 -1.11 19.76
C GLU A 136 -11.62 -0.18 18.71
N ASN A 137 -12.49 0.45 17.94
CA ASN A 137 -12.12 1.39 16.91
C ASN A 137 -13.10 2.55 16.98
N GLU A 138 -12.64 3.71 17.43
CA GLU A 138 -13.49 4.89 17.60
C GLU A 138 -14.16 5.34 16.32
N SER A 139 -13.51 5.16 15.17
CA SER A 139 -14.15 5.47 13.88
C SER A 139 -15.34 4.54 13.62
N VAL A 140 -15.27 3.27 14.03
CA VAL A 140 -16.38 2.32 13.93
C VAL A 140 -17.46 2.64 14.97
N MET A 141 -17.07 2.96 16.21
CA MET A 141 -18.01 3.23 17.32
C MET A 141 -18.78 4.54 17.16
N ASN A 142 -18.14 5.58 16.59
CA ASN A 142 -18.71 6.92 16.46
C ASN A 142 -19.47 7.14 15.14
N ASN A 143 -19.57 6.12 14.27
CA ASN A 143 -20.23 6.23 12.98
C ASN A 143 -21.31 5.15 12.77
N SER A 144 -22.19 5.40 11.80
CA SER A 144 -23.22 4.43 11.44
C SER A 144 -22.63 3.18 10.77
N VAL A 145 -23.34 2.05 10.89
CA VAL A 145 -23.02 0.80 10.16
C VAL A 145 -22.87 1.06 8.65
N ALA A 146 -23.76 1.87 8.07
CA ALA A 146 -23.71 2.22 6.65
C ALA A 146 -22.41 2.94 6.27
N TRP A 147 -21.93 3.85 7.12
CA TRP A 147 -20.64 4.51 6.92
C TRP A 147 -19.49 3.49 6.97
N VAL A 148 -19.48 2.58 7.95
CA VAL A 148 -18.44 1.55 8.07
C VAL A 148 -18.41 0.64 6.85
N LEU A 149 -19.57 0.21 6.35
CA LEU A 149 -19.66 -0.59 5.14
C LEU A 149 -19.18 0.19 3.90
N PHE A 150 -19.52 1.46 3.78
CA PHE A 150 -19.01 2.32 2.70
C PHE A 150 -17.48 2.44 2.75
N GLN A 151 -16.90 2.61 3.95
CA GLN A 151 -15.45 2.63 4.12
C GLN A 151 -14.83 1.30 3.69
N ALA A 152 -15.29 0.18 4.26
CA ALA A 152 -14.73 -1.15 4.02
C ALA A 152 -14.85 -1.63 2.56
N PHE A 153 -15.95 -1.31 1.87
CA PHE A 153 -16.21 -1.84 0.53
C PHE A 153 -15.92 -0.86 -0.62
N VAL A 154 -15.84 0.44 -0.35
CA VAL A 154 -15.70 1.46 -1.40
C VAL A 154 -14.46 2.33 -1.18
N ARG A 155 -14.44 3.12 -0.09
CA ARG A 155 -13.38 4.13 0.10
C ARG A 155 -12.02 3.47 0.36
N ILE A 156 -11.93 2.48 1.25
CA ILE A 156 -10.68 1.77 1.53
C ILE A 156 -10.17 1.05 0.27
N PRO A 157 -10.95 0.23 -0.45
CA PRO A 157 -10.44 -0.44 -1.65
C PRO A 157 -9.94 0.50 -2.74
N VAL A 158 -10.66 1.59 -3.00
CA VAL A 158 -10.39 2.45 -4.16
C VAL A 158 -9.44 3.59 -3.82
N ALA A 159 -9.76 4.36 -2.77
CA ALA A 159 -9.06 5.58 -2.44
C ALA A 159 -7.94 5.40 -1.43
N THR A 160 -7.82 4.23 -0.80
CA THR A 160 -6.69 3.90 0.09
C THR A 160 -5.82 2.82 -0.53
N ALA A 161 -6.30 1.58 -0.59
CA ALA A 161 -5.48 0.44 -0.97
C ALA A 161 -5.00 0.52 -2.43
N PHE A 162 -5.90 0.76 -3.39
CA PHE A 162 -5.49 0.90 -4.78
C PHE A 162 -4.58 2.11 -4.99
N TYR A 163 -4.96 3.27 -4.43
CA TYR A 163 -4.17 4.50 -4.50
C TYR A 163 -2.74 4.30 -3.98
N GLU A 164 -2.60 3.84 -2.74
CA GLU A 164 -1.31 3.73 -2.07
C GLU A 164 -0.45 2.63 -2.69
N GLU A 165 -1.00 1.47 -3.00
CA GLU A 165 -0.20 0.37 -3.56
C GLU A 165 0.31 0.69 -4.97
N VAL A 166 -0.50 1.35 -5.81
CA VAL A 166 -0.05 1.80 -7.13
C VAL A 166 1.00 2.91 -6.99
N LEU A 167 0.84 3.85 -6.06
CA LEU A 167 1.80 4.92 -5.83
C LEU A 167 3.15 4.40 -5.31
N PHE A 168 3.14 3.67 -4.19
CA PHE A 168 4.35 3.24 -3.50
C PHE A 168 4.98 2.00 -4.16
N ARG A 169 4.22 0.90 -4.32
CA ARG A 169 4.76 -0.39 -4.80
C ARG A 169 4.81 -0.47 -6.33
N GLY A 170 4.03 0.37 -7.00
CA GLY A 170 4.06 0.53 -8.45
C GLY A 170 5.02 1.62 -8.90
N ILE A 171 4.65 2.88 -8.69
CA ILE A 171 5.31 4.04 -9.29
C ILE A 171 6.68 4.29 -8.63
N ILE A 172 6.71 4.57 -7.32
CA ILE A 172 7.94 4.97 -6.62
C ILE A 172 8.94 3.81 -6.64
N PHE A 173 8.52 2.62 -6.23
CA PHE A 173 9.37 1.43 -6.32
C PHE A 173 9.87 1.17 -7.74
N GLY A 174 8.98 1.19 -8.74
CA GLY A 174 9.34 0.96 -10.14
C GLY A 174 10.33 1.99 -10.69
N MET A 175 10.26 3.24 -10.24
CA MET A 175 11.21 4.28 -10.61
C MET A 175 12.58 4.09 -9.93
N PHE A 176 12.62 3.67 -8.66
CA PHE A 176 13.87 3.46 -7.91
C PHE A 176 14.58 2.16 -8.28
N ALA A 177 13.84 1.07 -8.47
CA ALA A 177 14.41 -0.23 -8.85
C ALA A 177 15.14 -0.17 -10.20
N ARG A 178 14.88 0.82 -11.05
CA ARG A 178 15.62 1.05 -12.31
C ARG A 178 17.00 1.68 -12.13
N ARG A 179 17.35 2.13 -10.92
CA ARG A 179 18.60 2.84 -10.60
C ARG A 179 19.40 2.17 -9.49
N HIS A 180 18.68 1.59 -8.54
CA HIS A 180 19.24 0.98 -7.34
C HIS A 180 18.86 -0.50 -7.27
N SER A 181 19.49 -1.22 -6.35
CA SER A 181 19.12 -2.59 -6.06
C SER A 181 17.66 -2.69 -5.57
N PRO A 182 16.97 -3.82 -5.82
CA PRO A 182 15.62 -4.03 -5.32
C PRO A 182 15.49 -3.81 -3.81
N LEU A 183 16.50 -4.18 -3.01
CA LEU A 183 16.52 -3.95 -1.57
C LEU A 183 16.54 -2.46 -1.22
N ALA A 184 17.38 -1.67 -1.88
CA ALA A 184 17.45 -0.23 -1.64
C ALA A 184 16.15 0.47 -2.05
N ALA A 185 15.58 0.08 -3.20
CA ALA A 185 14.28 0.57 -3.64
C ALA A 185 13.15 0.19 -2.67
N ALA A 186 13.19 -1.04 -2.13
CA ALA A 186 12.24 -1.55 -1.15
C ALA A 186 12.31 -0.79 0.18
N ALA A 187 13.52 -0.57 0.70
CA ALA A 187 13.74 0.19 1.92
C ALA A 187 13.26 1.64 1.75
N PHE A 188 13.63 2.29 0.65
CA PHE A 188 13.23 3.67 0.38
C PHE A 188 11.71 3.85 0.25
N THR A 189 11.06 3.03 -0.59
CA THR A 189 9.60 3.18 -0.77
C THR A 189 8.81 2.81 0.49
N SER A 190 9.32 1.90 1.31
CA SER A 190 8.65 1.49 2.55
C SER A 190 8.86 2.52 3.66
N LEU A 191 10.02 3.18 3.71
CA LEU A 191 10.23 4.33 4.59
C LEU A 191 9.30 5.49 4.23
N LEU A 192 9.17 5.82 2.94
CA LEU A 192 8.21 6.85 2.50
C LEU A 192 6.77 6.49 2.86
N PHE A 193 6.40 5.22 2.71
CA PHE A 193 5.10 4.73 3.17
C PHE A 193 4.95 4.85 4.69
N GLY A 194 6.02 4.63 5.46
CA GLY A 194 6.00 4.85 6.90
C GLY A 194 5.75 6.31 7.29
N LEU A 195 6.49 7.22 6.64
CA LEU A 195 6.34 8.66 6.84
C LEU A 195 4.96 9.18 6.41
N TRP A 196 4.38 8.61 5.35
CA TRP A 196 3.05 8.92 4.85
C TRP A 196 1.95 8.76 5.92
N HIS A 197 2.13 7.83 6.86
CA HIS A 197 1.13 7.53 7.89
C HIS A 197 1.13 8.50 9.06
N ILE A 198 2.07 9.46 9.12
CA ILE A 198 2.07 10.49 10.16
C ILE A 198 0.81 11.37 10.07
N ALA A 199 0.49 11.92 8.89
CA ALA A 199 -0.64 12.86 8.76
C ALA A 199 -2.03 12.20 8.95
N PRO A 200 -2.33 11.00 8.40
CA PRO A 200 -3.55 10.29 8.74
C PRO A 200 -3.66 9.98 10.24
N THR A 201 -2.55 9.65 10.89
CA THR A 201 -2.55 9.40 12.34
C THR A 201 -2.84 10.68 13.12
N LEU A 202 -2.30 11.83 12.68
CA LEU A 202 -2.59 13.13 13.26
C LEU A 202 -4.07 13.52 13.20
N ALA A 203 -4.76 13.12 12.12
CA ALA A 203 -6.17 13.42 11.89
C ALA A 203 -7.14 12.40 12.54
N GLY A 204 -6.62 11.29 13.06
CA GLY A 204 -7.43 10.22 13.65
C GLY A 204 -7.95 10.55 15.05
N PRO A 205 -9.10 9.96 15.48
CA PRO A 205 -9.74 10.28 16.75
C PRO A 205 -8.93 9.77 17.98
N ASN A 206 -8.06 8.79 17.78
CA ASN A 206 -7.10 8.26 18.76
C ASN A 206 -5.65 8.60 18.39
N ASN A 207 -5.37 9.86 18.04
CA ASN A 207 -4.04 10.29 17.63
C ASN A 207 -3.05 10.24 18.81
N PRO A 208 -2.09 9.29 18.84
CA PRO A 208 -1.09 9.19 19.91
C PRO A 208 -0.08 10.36 19.92
N LEU A 209 -0.21 11.31 19.00
CA LEU A 209 0.65 12.48 18.85
C LEU A 209 0.01 13.77 19.39
N MET A 210 -1.27 13.76 19.78
CA MET A 210 -2.00 14.98 20.15
C MET A 210 -1.65 15.51 21.54
N ASP A 211 -1.32 14.63 22.50
CA ASP A 211 -0.95 15.00 23.87
C ASP A 211 0.14 14.07 24.44
N PRO A 212 1.38 14.10 23.92
CA PRO A 212 2.46 13.35 24.52
C PRO A 212 2.84 13.94 25.88
N GLU A 213 2.89 13.13 26.94
CA GLU A 213 3.36 13.51 28.29
C GLU A 213 4.85 13.94 28.30
N GLY A 214 5.57 13.73 27.20
CA GLY A 214 6.91 14.25 27.00
C GLY A 214 7.52 13.87 25.65
N VAL A 215 8.69 14.44 25.36
CA VAL A 215 9.43 14.23 24.10
C VAL A 215 9.68 12.75 23.81
N LEU A 216 9.97 11.95 24.84
CA LEU A 216 10.25 10.52 24.67
C LEU A 216 9.02 9.75 24.17
N GLN A 217 7.82 10.05 24.68
CA GLN A 217 6.58 9.41 24.24
C GLN A 217 6.23 9.82 22.81
N LEU A 218 6.40 11.10 22.47
CA LEU A 218 6.21 11.60 21.11
C LEU A 218 7.13 10.88 20.12
N VAL A 219 8.43 10.82 20.43
CA VAL A 219 9.42 10.11 19.60
C VAL A 219 9.06 8.63 19.48
N GLY A 220 8.68 7.99 20.59
CA GLY A 220 8.23 6.59 20.59
C GLY A 220 7.01 6.35 19.70
N ALA A 221 6.00 7.21 19.77
CA ALA A 221 4.78 7.11 18.96
C ALA A 221 5.09 7.28 17.47
N VAL A 222 5.86 8.32 17.09
CA VAL A 222 6.27 8.54 15.70
C VAL A 222 7.07 7.35 15.17
N LEU A 223 8.07 6.87 15.92
CA LEU A 223 8.87 5.72 15.53
C LEU A 223 8.02 4.44 15.44
N GLY A 224 7.04 4.25 16.32
CA GLY A 224 6.11 3.13 16.30
C GLY A 224 5.24 3.13 15.04
N ILE A 225 4.64 4.26 14.70
CA ILE A 225 3.80 4.41 13.49
C ILE A 225 4.65 4.19 12.25
N VAL A 226 5.76 4.94 12.11
CA VAL A 226 6.63 4.86 10.92
C VAL A 226 7.22 3.46 10.78
N GLY A 227 7.69 2.86 11.87
CA GLY A 227 8.30 1.53 11.87
C GLY A 227 7.30 0.41 11.52
N SER A 228 6.12 0.41 12.15
CA SER A 228 5.09 -0.62 11.89
C SER A 228 4.55 -0.55 10.47
N THR A 229 4.26 0.66 9.97
CA THR A 229 3.74 0.85 8.61
C THR A 229 4.84 0.65 7.55
N MET A 230 6.10 1.02 7.83
CA MET A 230 7.24 0.64 6.99
C MET A 230 7.36 -0.89 6.89
N PHE A 231 7.22 -1.60 8.00
CA PHE A 231 7.29 -3.07 8.00
C PHE A 231 6.13 -3.70 7.20
N ALA A 232 4.89 -3.24 7.41
CA ALA A 232 3.76 -3.63 6.58
C ALA A 232 4.03 -3.34 5.09
N GLY A 233 4.69 -2.22 4.84
CA GLY A 233 5.05 -1.81 3.50
C GLY A 233 6.05 -2.70 2.78
N LEU A 234 7.01 -3.27 3.52
CA LEU A 234 7.93 -4.29 3.03
C LEU A 234 7.19 -5.59 2.70
N ILE A 235 6.24 -6.00 3.53
CA ILE A 235 5.40 -7.19 3.30
C ILE A 235 4.56 -7.02 2.04
N PHE A 236 3.85 -5.89 1.89
CA PHE A 236 3.05 -5.62 0.70
C PHE A 236 3.90 -5.58 -0.57
N LEU A 237 5.09 -4.97 -0.50
CA LEU A 237 6.02 -4.99 -1.62
C LEU A 237 6.50 -6.40 -1.95
N TRP A 238 6.79 -7.22 -0.94
CA TRP A 238 7.19 -8.62 -1.16
C TRP A 238 6.06 -9.42 -1.84
N ILE A 239 4.80 -9.24 -1.42
CA ILE A 239 3.62 -9.84 -2.07
C ILE A 239 3.52 -9.39 -3.54
N ARG A 240 3.67 -8.09 -3.80
CA ARG A 240 3.70 -7.53 -5.16
C ARG A 240 4.82 -8.15 -6.00
N LEU A 241 6.01 -8.34 -5.45
CA LEU A 241 7.16 -8.92 -6.16
C LEU A 241 6.95 -10.42 -6.41
N TYR A 242 6.43 -11.17 -5.44
CA TYR A 242 6.15 -12.60 -5.56
C TYR A 242 5.09 -12.90 -6.62
N ALA A 243 4.03 -12.07 -6.67
CA ALA A 243 3.01 -12.14 -7.71
C ALA A 243 3.46 -11.49 -9.03
N ASN A 244 4.51 -10.66 -8.98
CA ASN A 244 4.86 -9.66 -9.99
C ASN A 244 3.64 -8.84 -10.48
N SER A 245 2.81 -8.42 -9.52
CA SER A 245 1.52 -7.81 -9.76
C SER A 245 1.10 -6.93 -8.59
N VAL A 246 0.83 -5.65 -8.85
CA VAL A 246 0.38 -4.71 -7.81
C VAL A 246 -1.00 -5.07 -7.28
N TYR A 247 -1.83 -5.74 -8.08
CA TYR A 247 -3.16 -6.20 -7.64
C TYR A 247 -3.07 -7.17 -6.46
N ALA A 248 -1.99 -7.94 -6.33
CA ALA A 248 -1.80 -8.82 -5.18
C ALA A 248 -1.61 -8.02 -3.88
N SER A 249 -0.84 -6.94 -3.92
CA SER A 249 -0.63 -6.09 -2.75
C SER A 249 -1.84 -5.20 -2.47
N VAL A 250 -2.56 -4.74 -3.49
CA VAL A 250 -3.88 -4.08 -3.33
C VAL A 250 -4.84 -4.99 -2.56
N LEU A 251 -4.98 -6.26 -2.96
CA LEU A 251 -5.87 -7.20 -2.28
C LEU A 251 -5.40 -7.52 -0.85
N ALA A 252 -4.09 -7.65 -0.63
CA ALA A 252 -3.54 -7.81 0.72
C ALA A 252 -3.84 -6.58 1.60
N HIS A 253 -3.72 -5.38 1.05
CA HIS A 253 -3.96 -4.13 1.75
C HIS A 253 -5.46 -3.91 2.03
N ILE A 254 -6.34 -4.27 1.08
CA ILE A 254 -7.80 -4.36 1.28
C ILE A 254 -8.12 -5.31 2.42
N ALA A 255 -7.51 -6.51 2.42
CA ALA A 255 -7.77 -7.52 3.43
C ALA A 255 -7.46 -6.99 4.84
N THR A 256 -6.27 -6.43 5.04
CA THR A 256 -5.84 -5.94 6.35
C THR A 256 -6.76 -4.84 6.89
N ASN A 257 -7.13 -3.86 6.06
CA ASN A 257 -7.96 -2.74 6.52
C ASN A 257 -9.45 -3.10 6.58
N SER A 258 -10.00 -3.64 5.50
CA SER A 258 -11.44 -3.82 5.34
C SER A 258 -11.94 -4.96 6.24
N ILE A 259 -11.21 -6.08 6.31
CA ILE A 259 -11.59 -7.18 7.22
C ILE A 259 -11.40 -6.74 8.67
N GLY A 260 -10.34 -5.99 8.99
CA GLY A 260 -10.16 -5.44 10.34
C GLY A 260 -11.29 -4.53 10.76
N MET A 261 -11.74 -3.64 9.86
CA MET A 261 -12.85 -2.73 10.12
C MET A 261 -14.19 -3.48 10.27
N LEU A 262 -14.43 -4.52 9.46
CA LEU A 262 -15.63 -5.36 9.58
C LEU A 262 -15.59 -6.25 10.84
N ALA A 263 -14.42 -6.72 11.24
CA ALA A 263 -14.23 -7.46 12.48
C ALA A 263 -14.52 -6.58 13.70
N ALA A 264 -13.99 -5.34 13.71
CA ALA A 264 -14.32 -4.35 14.72
C ALA A 264 -15.83 -4.07 14.78
N LEU A 265 -16.47 -3.86 13.62
CA LEU A 265 -17.91 -3.67 13.53
C LEU A 265 -18.69 -4.85 14.15
N PHE A 266 -18.30 -6.09 13.83
CA PHE A 266 -18.93 -7.28 14.37
C PHE A 266 -18.78 -7.34 15.90
N VAL A 267 -17.56 -7.20 16.42
CA VAL A 267 -17.30 -7.32 17.85
C VAL A 267 -18.05 -6.23 18.63
N VAL A 268 -17.99 -4.97 18.17
CA VAL A 268 -18.66 -3.84 18.84
C VAL A 268 -20.20 -3.99 18.88
N ASN A 269 -20.81 -4.60 17.87
CA ASN A 269 -22.28 -4.68 17.78
C ASN A 269 -22.88 -6.01 18.24
N VAL A 270 -22.05 -7.06 18.37
CA VAL A 270 -22.53 -8.43 18.62
C VAL A 270 -22.03 -9.01 19.94
N LEU A 271 -20.81 -8.68 20.38
CA LEU A 271 -20.16 -9.28 21.55
C LEU A 271 -20.22 -8.37 22.77
#